data_AF-A0A654BJ31-F1
#
_entry.id   AF-A0A654BJ31-F1
#
_cell.length_a   1.000
_cell.length_b   1.000
_cell.length_c   1.000
_cell.angle_alpha   90.00
_cell.angle_beta   90.00
_cell.angle_gamma   90.00
#
_symmetry.space_group_name_H-M   'P 1'
#
loop_
_entity.id
_entity.type
_entity.pdbx_description
1 polymer ?
#
loop_
_entity_poly.entity_id
_entity_poly.type
_entity_poly.pdbx_seq_one_letter_code
_entity_poly.pdbx_strand_id
1 'polypeptide(L)'
;MRPRLAAPRASPYPRQHDATFRPAVLASLSSLLTPSTALANGHRARATTFGDLPMTPLSVLRDAWYFSRNNLLAIASLTLPLLVLEATAQVLLAAQLGAGANPAYGILLGILFYPLYAGPLILFLHARSNGQAPGNAQLLAAGLQLWPRFALLAGISTLAIMLGLSLMIVPGIWVMVRLAFAELVLVLHQETPLRALQASVTMTAGRFWPVLTCLLSVLAPLWLLDALTTPPPSQTLLWVIQQSVSGFLQLFALIVLFRLFMLFETQQNRA
;
A
#
# COMPACT_ATOMS: atom_id res chain seq x y z
N MET A 1 -35.97 -51.82 -40.04
CA MET A 1 -36.65 -51.94 -38.73
C MET A 1 -35.66 -51.57 -37.62
N ARG A 2 -35.93 -50.48 -36.90
CA ARG A 2 -35.46 -50.18 -35.51
C ARG A 2 -36.22 -51.10 -34.53
N PRO A 3 -35.81 -51.31 -33.24
CA PRO A 3 -35.30 -50.31 -32.27
C PRO A 3 -34.10 -50.77 -31.40
N ARG A 4 -33.16 -49.91 -30.98
CA ARG A 4 -33.16 -48.98 -29.82
C ARG A 4 -33.69 -49.57 -28.50
N LEU A 5 -32.80 -49.84 -27.56
CA LEU A 5 -33.03 -49.66 -26.12
C LEU A 5 -31.72 -49.24 -25.44
N ALA A 6 -31.77 -48.06 -24.85
CA ALA A 6 -30.71 -47.37 -24.14
C ALA A 6 -30.76 -47.75 -22.65
N ALA A 7 -29.59 -47.86 -22.01
CA ALA A 7 -29.46 -47.89 -20.56
C ALA A 7 -28.53 -46.74 -20.12
N PRO A 8 -28.98 -45.79 -19.30
CA PRO A 8 -28.14 -44.72 -18.77
C PRO A 8 -27.47 -45.17 -17.47
N ARG A 9 -26.13 -45.18 -17.42
CA ARG A 9 -25.41 -45.28 -16.14
C ARG A 9 -25.27 -43.88 -15.54
N ALA A 10 -25.96 -43.71 -14.42
CA ALA A 10 -25.89 -42.54 -13.57
C ALA A 10 -24.48 -42.39 -12.95
N SER A 11 -23.98 -41.17 -13.00
CA SER A 11 -22.78 -40.68 -12.31
C SER A 11 -23.04 -40.50 -10.81
N PRO A 12 -22.13 -40.91 -9.91
CA PRO A 12 -22.15 -40.48 -8.52
C PRO A 12 -21.00 -39.51 -8.28
N TYR A 13 -21.20 -38.23 -8.56
CA TYR A 13 -20.42 -37.16 -7.93
C TYR A 13 -21.39 -36.19 -7.27
N PRO A 14 -21.30 -36.00 -5.94
CA PRO A 14 -22.20 -35.13 -5.23
C PRO A 14 -21.89 -33.66 -5.57
N ARG A 15 -22.98 -32.91 -5.75
CA ARG A 15 -23.02 -31.45 -5.92
C ARG A 15 -22.10 -30.77 -4.91
N GLN A 16 -21.04 -30.13 -5.39
CA GLN A 16 -20.37 -29.09 -4.62
C GLN A 16 -21.24 -27.84 -4.64
N HIS A 17 -21.60 -27.45 -3.43
CA HIS A 17 -22.27 -26.23 -3.05
C HIS A 17 -21.73 -24.98 -3.75
N ASP A 18 -22.69 -24.13 -4.12
CA ASP A 18 -22.60 -22.69 -4.33
C ASP A 18 -21.31 -22.02 -3.84
N ALA A 19 -20.46 -21.62 -4.79
CA ALA A 19 -19.44 -20.59 -4.62
C ALA A 19 -19.85 -19.33 -5.41
N THR A 20 -21.11 -18.94 -5.30
CA THR A 20 -21.73 -17.83 -6.05
C THR A 20 -21.63 -16.51 -5.28
N PHE A 21 -20.45 -16.20 -4.71
CA PHE A 21 -20.21 -14.92 -4.01
C PHE A 21 -18.87 -14.25 -4.33
N ARG A 22 -18.25 -14.58 -5.48
CA ARG A 22 -16.96 -13.98 -5.91
C ARG A 22 -16.92 -13.20 -7.24
N PRO A 23 -17.96 -13.12 -8.10
CA PRO A 23 -17.78 -12.43 -9.40
C PRO A 23 -17.84 -10.90 -9.28
N ALA A 24 -18.72 -10.33 -8.44
CA ALA A 24 -18.92 -8.87 -8.40
C ALA A 24 -17.70 -8.11 -7.84
N VAL A 25 -17.01 -8.69 -6.86
CA VAL A 25 -15.91 -8.00 -6.19
C VAL A 25 -14.56 -8.23 -6.89
N LEU A 26 -14.34 -9.41 -7.49
CA LEU A 26 -13.23 -9.59 -8.42
C LEU A 26 -13.40 -8.73 -9.67
N ALA A 27 -14.64 -8.52 -10.14
CA ALA A 27 -14.94 -7.57 -11.21
C ALA A 27 -14.68 -6.11 -10.80
N SER A 28 -14.94 -5.75 -9.54
CA SER A 28 -14.63 -4.41 -9.02
C SER A 28 -13.12 -4.19 -8.94
N LEU A 29 -12.37 -5.16 -8.42
CA LEU A 29 -10.90 -5.13 -8.41
C LEU A 29 -10.31 -5.09 -9.82
N SER A 30 -10.79 -5.96 -10.73
CA SER A 30 -10.30 -5.96 -12.10
C SER A 30 -10.68 -4.68 -12.85
N SER A 31 -11.84 -4.07 -12.59
CA SER A 31 -12.21 -2.75 -13.16
C SER A 31 -11.34 -1.59 -12.64
N LEU A 32 -10.83 -1.70 -11.41
CA LEU A 32 -9.92 -0.72 -10.80
C LEU A 32 -8.47 -0.87 -11.29
N LEU A 33 -8.08 -2.10 -11.64
CA LEU A 33 -6.71 -2.47 -12.03
C LEU A 33 -6.54 -2.64 -13.55
N THR A 34 -7.62 -2.61 -14.34
CA THR A 34 -7.52 -2.65 -15.79
C THR A 34 -7.14 -1.27 -16.32
N PRO A 35 -6.03 -1.14 -17.06
CA PRO A 35 -5.79 0.06 -17.84
C PRO A 35 -6.93 0.17 -18.86
N SER A 36 -7.66 1.28 -18.83
CA SER A 36 -8.70 1.55 -19.83
C SER A 36 -8.04 1.58 -21.21
N THR A 37 -8.37 0.61 -22.06
CA THR A 37 -7.95 0.53 -23.47
C THR A 37 -8.50 1.67 -24.34
N ALA A 38 -9.18 2.66 -23.73
CA ALA A 38 -9.74 3.82 -24.40
C ALA A 38 -8.72 4.93 -24.78
N LEU A 39 -7.43 4.74 -24.55
CA LEU A 39 -6.38 5.71 -24.91
C LEU A 39 -5.63 5.38 -26.22
N ALA A 40 -6.22 4.57 -27.11
CA ALA A 40 -5.60 4.25 -28.39
C ALA A 40 -5.82 5.32 -29.49
N ASN A 41 -6.72 6.29 -29.33
CA ASN A 41 -6.93 7.31 -30.36
C ASN A 41 -7.41 8.64 -29.79
N GLY A 42 -6.52 9.63 -29.82
CA GLY A 42 -6.87 11.04 -29.62
C GLY A 42 -6.31 11.64 -28.34
N HIS A 43 -5.05 12.05 -28.38
CA HIS A 43 -4.64 13.44 -28.10
C HIS A 43 -3.12 13.57 -28.27
N ARG A 44 -2.70 13.76 -29.53
CA ARG A 44 -1.52 14.56 -29.83
C ARG A 44 -1.88 16.02 -29.57
N ALA A 45 -1.74 16.50 -28.35
CA ALA A 45 -1.76 17.93 -28.07
C ALA A 45 -0.99 18.25 -26.78
N ARG A 46 0.08 19.03 -26.94
CA ARG A 46 0.97 19.60 -25.91
C ARG A 46 1.80 18.61 -25.12
N ALA A 47 2.84 18.12 -25.79
CA ALA A 47 4.12 17.93 -25.12
C ALA A 47 4.64 19.31 -24.66
N THR A 48 4.23 19.75 -23.47
CA THR A 48 5.06 20.68 -22.72
C THR A 48 6.35 19.94 -22.41
N THR A 49 7.45 20.44 -22.95
CA THR A 49 8.82 20.03 -22.70
C THR A 49 9.08 19.99 -21.19
N PHE A 50 8.83 18.84 -20.58
CA PHE A 50 9.23 18.49 -19.22
C PHE A 50 10.06 17.18 -19.30
N GLY A 51 10.93 17.12 -20.30
CA GLY A 51 11.73 15.94 -20.66
C GLY A 51 13.17 15.96 -20.17
N ASP A 52 13.70 17.12 -19.76
CA ASP A 52 15.14 17.30 -19.48
C ASP A 52 15.44 17.97 -18.14
N LEU A 53 14.52 17.90 -17.17
CA LEU A 53 14.92 18.20 -15.80
C LEU A 53 15.53 16.93 -15.21
N PRO A 54 16.78 16.96 -14.72
CA PRO A 54 17.36 15.81 -14.06
C PRO A 54 16.38 15.29 -13.02
N MET A 55 16.27 13.96 -12.91
CA MET A 55 15.42 13.21 -11.99
C MET A 55 15.76 13.59 -10.54
N THR A 56 15.34 14.78 -10.15
CA THR A 56 15.62 15.35 -8.84
C THR A 56 14.52 14.82 -7.92
N PRO A 57 14.87 14.26 -6.75
CA PRO A 57 13.88 13.85 -5.74
C PRO A 57 12.83 14.94 -5.45
N LEU A 58 13.21 16.21 -5.66
CA LEU A 58 12.36 17.39 -5.56
C LEU A 58 11.21 17.44 -6.58
N SER A 59 11.39 16.99 -7.83
CA SER A 59 10.30 16.97 -8.81
C SER A 59 9.24 15.93 -8.44
N VAL A 60 9.66 14.74 -8.02
CA VAL A 60 8.77 13.67 -7.51
C VAL A 60 8.01 14.15 -6.28
N LEU A 61 8.71 14.80 -5.34
CA LEU A 61 8.11 15.36 -4.13
C LEU A 61 7.08 16.44 -4.44
N ARG A 62 7.39 17.34 -5.39
CA ARG A 62 6.48 18.40 -5.81
C ARG A 62 5.21 17.85 -6.45
N ASP A 63 5.34 16.86 -7.33
CA ASP A 63 4.18 16.23 -7.98
C ASP A 63 3.31 15.46 -6.99
N ALA A 64 3.93 14.77 -6.02
CA ALA A 64 3.25 14.14 -4.91
C ALA A 64 2.52 15.17 -4.03
N TRP A 65 3.16 16.31 -3.74
CA TRP A 65 2.59 17.41 -2.96
C TRP A 65 1.36 18.02 -3.62
N TYR A 66 1.44 18.37 -4.91
CA TYR A 66 0.29 18.91 -5.65
C TYR A 66 -0.89 17.94 -5.69
N PHE A 67 -0.59 16.65 -5.92
CA PHE A 67 -1.62 15.62 -5.93
C PHE A 67 -2.26 15.43 -4.56
N SER A 68 -1.44 15.36 -3.51
CA SER A 68 -1.89 15.22 -2.13
C SER A 68 -2.78 16.40 -1.73
N ARG A 69 -2.34 17.65 -2.02
CA ARG A 69 -3.12 18.85 -1.73
C ARG A 69 -4.47 18.87 -2.43
N ASN A 70 -4.53 18.45 -3.69
CA ASN A 70 -5.79 18.44 -4.46
C ASN A 70 -6.76 17.34 -4.02
N ASN A 71 -6.25 16.24 -3.46
CA ASN A 71 -7.04 15.09 -3.01
C ASN A 71 -7.06 14.92 -1.49
N LEU A 72 -6.62 15.94 -0.74
CA LEU A 72 -6.33 15.82 0.70
C LEU A 72 -7.57 15.40 1.49
N LEU A 73 -8.73 16.01 1.18
CA LEU A 73 -9.99 15.67 1.84
C LEU A 73 -10.44 14.22 1.54
N ALA A 74 -10.21 13.73 0.32
CA ALA A 74 -10.54 12.35 -0.03
C ALA A 74 -9.62 11.35 0.67
N ILE A 75 -8.31 11.64 0.71
CA ILE A 75 -7.32 10.81 1.41
C ILE A 75 -7.58 10.83 2.92
N ALA A 76 -7.83 12.01 3.49
CA ALA A 76 -8.12 12.19 4.90
C ALA A 76 -9.42 11.48 5.31
N SER A 77 -10.51 11.65 4.56
CA SER A 77 -11.77 10.96 4.86
C SER A 77 -11.68 9.44 4.72
N LEU A 78 -10.78 8.92 3.86
CA LEU A 78 -10.55 7.49 3.70
C LEU A 78 -9.68 6.90 4.82
N THR A 79 -8.65 7.64 5.27
CA THR A 79 -7.57 7.08 6.10
C THR A 79 -7.60 7.54 7.55
N LEU A 80 -8.01 8.78 7.86
CA LEU A 80 -8.12 9.28 9.23
C LEU A 80 -9.00 8.44 10.14
N PRO A 81 -10.22 8.01 9.76
CA PRO A 81 -11.03 7.21 10.68
C PRO A 81 -10.34 5.88 11.06
N LEU A 82 -9.57 5.30 10.13
CA LEU A 82 -8.80 4.07 10.38
C LEU A 82 -7.58 4.34 11.26
N LEU A 83 -6.87 5.46 11.05
CA LEU A 83 -5.71 5.85 11.85
C LEU A 83 -6.11 6.18 13.30
N VAL A 84 -7.22 6.89 13.50
CA VAL A 84 -7.76 7.16 14.83
C VAL A 84 -8.19 5.86 15.51
N LEU A 85 -8.80 4.93 14.76
CA LEU A 85 -9.16 3.61 15.26
C LEU A 85 -7.93 2.79 15.67
N GLU A 86 -6.85 2.83 14.88
CA GLU A 86 -5.58 2.19 15.21
C GLU A 86 -5.00 2.78 16.50
N ALA A 87 -4.86 4.10 16.59
CA ALA A 87 -4.28 4.77 17.74
C ALA A 87 -5.10 4.52 19.02
N THR A 88 -6.42 4.56 18.94
CA THR A 88 -7.30 4.24 20.07
C THR A 88 -7.19 2.77 20.47
N ALA A 89 -7.10 1.85 19.52
CA ALA A 89 -6.89 0.43 19.80
C ALA A 89 -5.54 0.18 20.48
N GLN A 90 -4.48 0.89 20.08
CA GLN A 90 -3.16 0.82 20.74
C GLN A 90 -3.22 1.29 22.19
N VAL A 91 -3.90 2.41 22.46
CA VAL A 91 -4.12 2.90 23.83
C VAL A 91 -4.91 1.91 24.66
N LEU A 92 -6.01 1.39 24.13
CA LEU A 92 -6.86 0.44 24.84
C LEU A 92 -6.09 -0.84 25.16
N LEU A 93 -5.31 -1.34 24.20
CA LEU A 93 -4.45 -2.50 24.39
C LEU A 93 -3.38 -2.26 25.47
N ALA A 94 -2.74 -1.09 25.46
CA ALA A 94 -1.77 -0.72 26.48
C ALA A 94 -2.41 -0.61 27.88
N ALA A 95 -3.62 -0.04 27.97
CA ALA A 95 -4.38 0.05 29.21
C ALA A 95 -4.76 -1.34 29.77
N GLN A 96 -5.12 -2.29 28.90
CA GLN A 96 -5.53 -3.64 29.30
C GLN A 96 -4.34 -4.54 29.69
N LEU A 97 -3.19 -4.39 29.04
CA LEU A 97 -2.02 -5.24 29.29
C LEU A 97 -1.10 -4.68 30.40
N GLY A 98 -1.22 -3.40 30.73
CA GLY A 98 -0.39 -2.73 31.73
C GLY A 98 1.06 -2.51 31.29
N ALA A 99 1.88 -1.92 32.18
CA ALA A 99 3.24 -1.46 31.86
C ALA A 99 4.26 -2.59 31.55
N GLY A 100 3.91 -3.86 31.78
CA GLY A 100 4.74 -5.04 31.50
C GLY A 100 4.41 -5.76 30.19
N ALA A 101 3.53 -5.20 29.36
CA ALA A 101 3.11 -5.79 28.10
C ALA A 101 4.28 -6.00 27.13
N ASN A 102 4.27 -7.12 26.41
CA ASN A 102 5.26 -7.35 25.37
C ASN A 102 5.07 -6.33 24.22
N PRO A 103 6.09 -5.55 23.82
CA PRO A 103 6.00 -4.60 22.71
C PRO A 103 5.56 -5.24 21.38
N ALA A 104 5.71 -6.56 21.24
CA ALA A 104 5.24 -7.32 20.09
C ALA A 104 3.73 -7.15 19.82
N TYR A 105 2.91 -6.89 20.86
CA TYR A 105 1.47 -6.69 20.66
C TYR A 105 1.15 -5.41 19.88
N GLY A 106 1.91 -4.33 20.12
CA GLY A 106 1.77 -3.08 19.35
C GLY A 106 2.18 -3.27 17.90
N ILE A 107 3.28 -4.01 17.67
CA ILE A 107 3.73 -4.36 16.31
C ILE A 107 2.69 -5.21 15.59
N LEU A 108 2.11 -6.21 16.27
CA LEU A 108 1.10 -7.08 15.67
C LEU A 108 -0.16 -6.28 15.30
N LEU A 109 -0.57 -5.34 16.15
CA LEU A 109 -1.68 -4.44 15.87
C LEU A 109 -1.36 -3.55 14.66
N GLY A 110 -0.15 -2.98 14.58
CA GLY A 110 0.30 -2.21 13.42
C GLY A 110 0.28 -3.02 12.13
N ILE A 111 0.78 -4.27 12.14
CA ILE A 111 0.71 -5.18 10.97
C ILE A 111 -0.74 -5.47 10.56
N LEU A 112 -1.66 -5.48 11.53
CA LEU A 112 -3.07 -5.73 11.28
C LEU A 112 -3.77 -4.51 10.67
N PHE A 113 -3.48 -3.31 11.18
CA PHE A 113 -4.13 -2.05 10.80
C PHE A 113 -3.50 -1.39 9.58
N TYR A 114 -2.17 -1.46 9.44
CA TYR A 114 -1.42 -0.87 8.32
C TYR A 114 -2.01 -1.21 6.94
N PRO A 115 -2.31 -2.49 6.63
CA PRO A 115 -2.90 -2.86 5.35
C PRO A 115 -4.30 -2.30 5.12
N LEU A 116 -5.07 -2.01 6.18
CA LEU A 116 -6.44 -1.49 6.07
C LEU A 116 -6.47 -0.09 5.47
N TYR A 117 -5.47 0.75 5.72
CA TYR A 117 -5.39 2.09 5.14
C TYR A 117 -4.41 2.19 3.97
N ALA A 118 -3.28 1.47 4.02
CA ALA A 118 -2.28 1.51 2.94
C ALA A 118 -2.82 0.91 1.64
N GLY A 119 -3.50 -0.24 1.71
CA GLY A 119 -4.08 -0.90 0.54
C GLY A 119 -5.10 -0.03 -0.22
N PRO A 120 -6.18 0.44 0.43
CA PRO A 120 -7.13 1.37 -0.19
C PRO A 120 -6.51 2.66 -0.69
N LEU A 121 -5.50 3.20 0.01
CA LEU A 121 -4.80 4.40 -0.43
C LEU A 121 -4.03 4.16 -1.74
N ILE A 122 -3.31 3.04 -1.87
CA ILE A 122 -2.62 2.69 -3.11
C ILE A 122 -3.62 2.52 -4.26
N LEU A 123 -4.74 1.86 -4.02
CA LEU A 123 -5.82 1.72 -5.01
C LEU A 123 -6.44 3.07 -5.39
N PHE A 124 -6.63 3.97 -4.41
CA PHE A 124 -7.12 5.33 -4.65
C PHE A 124 -6.14 6.11 -5.53
N LEU A 125 -4.83 6.04 -5.23
CA LEU A 125 -3.78 6.68 -6.00
C LEU A 125 -3.76 6.17 -7.45
N HIS A 126 -3.84 4.85 -7.63
CA HIS A 126 -3.89 4.22 -8.94
C HIS A 126 -5.13 4.64 -9.74
N ALA A 127 -6.32 4.53 -9.16
CA ALA A 127 -7.57 4.90 -9.81
C ALA A 127 -7.59 6.39 -10.20
N ARG A 128 -7.14 7.28 -9.30
CA ARG A 128 -7.03 8.72 -9.59
C ARG A 128 -5.99 9.03 -10.66
N SER A 129 -4.88 8.31 -10.72
CA SER A 129 -3.91 8.46 -11.82
C SER A 129 -4.47 8.04 -13.17
N ASN A 130 -5.45 7.13 -13.18
CA ASN A 130 -6.18 6.69 -14.38
C ASN A 130 -7.43 7.53 -14.67
N GLY A 131 -7.65 8.64 -13.95
CA GLY A 131 -8.81 9.51 -14.12
C GLY A 131 -10.12 8.96 -13.53
N GLN A 132 -10.07 7.84 -12.81
CA GLN A 132 -11.23 7.24 -12.15
C GLN A 132 -11.43 7.83 -10.74
N ALA A 133 -12.69 7.90 -10.29
CA ALA A 133 -13.06 8.35 -8.95
C ALA A 133 -13.93 7.31 -8.24
N PRO A 134 -13.36 6.15 -7.85
CA PRO A 134 -14.11 5.12 -7.15
C PRO A 134 -14.55 5.58 -5.76
N GLY A 135 -15.69 5.09 -5.29
CA GLY A 135 -16.20 5.44 -3.97
C GLY A 135 -15.35 4.86 -2.84
N ASN A 136 -15.24 5.57 -1.71
CA ASN A 136 -14.44 5.16 -0.55
C ASN A 136 -14.79 3.74 -0.07
N ALA A 137 -16.08 3.37 -0.09
CA ALA A 137 -16.52 2.03 0.30
C ALA A 137 -16.00 0.92 -0.63
N GLN A 138 -15.90 1.18 -1.93
CA GLN A 138 -15.36 0.22 -2.90
C GLN A 138 -13.86 0.03 -2.70
N LEU A 139 -13.14 1.11 -2.45
CA LEU A 139 -11.71 1.07 -2.15
C LEU A 139 -11.41 0.33 -0.85
N LEU A 140 -12.21 0.58 0.19
CA LEU A 140 -12.06 -0.11 1.46
C LEU A 140 -12.40 -1.59 1.33
N ALA A 141 -13.47 -1.95 0.62
CA ALA A 141 -13.81 -3.35 0.34
C ALA A 141 -12.71 -4.06 -0.46
N ALA A 142 -12.17 -3.40 -1.48
CA ALA A 142 -11.05 -3.90 -2.28
C ALA A 142 -9.78 -4.11 -1.42
N GLY A 143 -9.42 -3.14 -0.58
CA GLY A 143 -8.30 -3.28 0.35
C GLY A 143 -8.51 -4.39 1.38
N LEU A 144 -9.73 -4.57 1.87
CA LEU A 144 -10.06 -5.63 2.83
C LEU A 144 -9.90 -7.04 2.24
N GLN A 145 -10.06 -7.20 0.92
CA GLN A 145 -9.78 -8.47 0.24
C GLN A 145 -8.29 -8.74 0.08
N LEU A 146 -7.50 -7.68 -0.08
CA LEU A 146 -6.04 -7.73 -0.15
C LEU A 146 -5.39 -7.89 1.22
N TRP A 147 -6.13 -7.55 2.27
CA TRP A 147 -5.69 -7.52 3.65
C TRP A 147 -4.85 -8.72 4.10
N PRO A 148 -5.26 -10.00 3.96
CA PRO A 148 -4.47 -11.10 4.51
C PRO A 148 -3.12 -11.26 3.79
N ARG A 149 -3.08 -10.99 2.49
CA ARG A 149 -1.83 -11.05 1.71
C ARG A 149 -0.92 -9.88 2.07
N PHE A 150 -1.48 -8.70 2.22
CA PHE A 150 -0.76 -7.50 2.56
C PHE A 150 -0.23 -7.58 4.01
N ALA A 151 -1.03 -8.06 4.97
CA ALA A 151 -0.59 -8.30 6.35
C ALA A 151 0.57 -9.30 6.42
N LEU A 152 0.51 -10.38 5.63
CA LEU A 152 1.64 -11.33 5.51
C LEU A 152 2.88 -10.66 4.93
N LEU A 153 2.73 -9.85 3.87
CA LEU A 153 3.84 -9.08 3.32
C LEU A 153 4.45 -8.14 4.36
N ALA A 154 3.62 -7.32 5.02
CA ALA A 154 4.04 -6.38 6.04
C ALA A 154 4.73 -7.09 7.21
N GLY A 155 4.22 -8.25 7.65
CA GLY A 155 4.85 -9.06 8.68
C GLY A 155 6.22 -9.58 8.26
N ILE A 156 6.35 -10.16 7.07
CA ILE A 156 7.64 -10.66 6.55
C ILE A 156 8.63 -9.50 6.38
N SER A 157 8.19 -8.37 5.81
CA SER A 157 9.01 -7.16 5.65
C SER A 157 9.47 -6.63 7.00
N THR A 158 8.57 -6.54 7.98
CA THR A 158 8.89 -6.06 9.34
C THR A 158 9.93 -6.97 9.99
N LEU A 159 9.75 -8.29 9.92
CA LEU A 159 10.72 -9.26 10.45
C LEU A 159 12.07 -9.14 9.74
N ALA A 160 12.09 -9.00 8.42
CA ALA A 160 13.32 -8.82 7.65
C ALA A 160 14.04 -7.51 8.01
N ILE A 161 13.30 -6.42 8.21
CA ILE A 161 13.85 -5.13 8.63
C ILE A 161 14.39 -5.22 10.06
N MET A 162 13.64 -5.81 11.00
CA MET A 162 14.08 -6.00 12.38
C MET A 162 15.33 -6.88 12.46
N LEU A 163 15.37 -7.98 11.70
CA LEU A 163 16.55 -8.84 11.60
C LEU A 163 17.73 -8.09 11.01
N GLY A 164 17.50 -7.31 9.95
CA GLY A 164 18.50 -6.44 9.35
C GLY A 164 19.09 -5.47 10.38
N LEU A 165 18.24 -4.72 11.08
CA LEU A 165 18.65 -3.77 12.13
C LEU A 165 19.40 -4.46 13.28
N SER A 166 19.02 -5.69 13.63
CA SER A 166 19.66 -6.48 14.69
C SER A 166 21.08 -6.94 14.30
N LEU A 167 21.33 -7.22 13.01
CA LEU A 167 22.66 -7.56 12.51
C LEU A 167 23.56 -6.32 12.38
N MET A 168 23.00 -5.17 11.98
CA MET A 168 23.60 -3.83 12.01
C MET A 168 22.59 -2.81 11.44
N ILE A 169 22.73 -1.53 11.76
CA ILE A 169 21.85 -0.47 11.21
C ILE A 169 21.88 -0.45 9.66
N VAL A 170 23.07 -0.65 9.06
CA VAL A 170 23.29 -0.61 7.61
C VAL A 170 22.44 -1.67 6.84
N PRO A 171 22.49 -2.98 7.17
CA PRO A 171 21.65 -3.97 6.52
C PRO A 171 20.15 -3.74 6.76
N GLY A 172 19.74 -3.18 7.90
CA GLY A 172 18.35 -2.79 8.14
C GLY A 172 17.84 -1.75 7.16
N ILE A 173 18.59 -0.66 6.97
CA ILE A 173 18.26 0.38 5.97
C ILE A 173 18.29 -0.19 4.55
N TRP A 174 19.26 -1.06 4.26
CA TRP A 174 19.36 -1.70 2.95
C TRP A 174 18.11 -2.54 2.63
N VAL A 175 17.65 -3.37 3.57
CA VAL A 175 16.42 -4.15 3.42
C VAL A 175 15.21 -3.23 3.27
N MET A 176 15.08 -2.20 4.13
CA MET A 176 13.96 -1.26 4.08
C MET A 176 13.80 -0.62 2.70
N VAL A 177 14.90 -0.11 2.12
CA VAL A 177 14.86 0.50 0.79
C VAL A 177 14.51 -0.53 -0.28
N ARG A 178 15.07 -1.75 -0.20
CA ARG A 178 14.78 -2.81 -1.18
C ARG A 178 13.35 -3.33 -1.12
N LEU A 179 12.70 -3.25 0.03
CA LEU A 179 11.33 -3.69 0.24
C LEU A 179 10.29 -2.59 0.07
N ALA A 180 10.71 -1.32 -0.09
CA ALA A 180 9.82 -0.17 -0.16
C ALA A 180 8.74 -0.33 -1.26
N PHE A 181 9.08 -0.89 -2.43
CA PHE A 181 8.11 -1.07 -3.51
C PHE A 181 7.28 -2.35 -3.42
N ALA A 182 7.56 -3.24 -2.46
CA ALA A 182 6.91 -4.54 -2.39
C ALA A 182 5.40 -4.40 -2.15
N GLU A 183 5.00 -3.43 -1.35
CA GLU A 183 3.58 -3.15 -1.05
C GLU A 183 2.84 -2.65 -2.30
N LEU A 184 3.50 -1.81 -3.10
CA LEU A 184 2.95 -1.30 -4.35
C LEU A 184 2.79 -2.44 -5.36
N VAL A 185 3.82 -3.28 -5.54
CA VAL A 185 3.75 -4.44 -6.43
C VAL A 185 2.65 -5.41 -6.00
N LEU A 186 2.52 -5.69 -4.70
CA LEU A 186 1.49 -6.58 -4.20
C LEU A 186 0.08 -6.06 -4.51
N VAL A 187 -0.17 -4.77 -4.26
CA VAL A 187 -1.49 -4.18 -4.46
C VAL A 187 -1.82 -4.00 -5.95
N LEU A 188 -0.86 -3.49 -6.73
CA LEU A 188 -1.07 -3.15 -8.14
C LEU A 188 -1.00 -4.37 -9.05
N HIS A 189 -0.10 -5.32 -8.80
CA HIS A 189 0.07 -6.52 -9.63
C HIS A 189 -0.67 -7.74 -9.07
N GLN A 190 -1.31 -7.64 -7.90
CA GLN A 190 -2.04 -8.74 -7.24
C GLN A 190 -1.19 -10.01 -7.01
N GLU A 191 0.13 -9.83 -6.94
CA GLU A 191 1.12 -10.89 -6.78
C GLU A 191 1.09 -11.50 -5.38
N THR A 192 1.68 -12.69 -5.25
CA THR A 192 1.89 -13.31 -3.94
C THR A 192 2.92 -12.52 -3.13
N PRO A 193 2.81 -12.46 -1.77
CA PRO A 193 3.72 -11.67 -0.93
C PRO A 193 5.21 -11.94 -1.21
N LEU A 194 5.58 -13.20 -1.38
CA LEU A 194 6.96 -13.59 -1.67
C LEU A 194 7.44 -13.08 -3.04
N ARG A 195 6.59 -13.14 -4.07
CA ARG A 195 6.93 -12.60 -5.38
C ARG A 195 7.03 -11.07 -5.39
N ALA A 196 6.15 -10.40 -4.64
CA ALA A 196 6.20 -8.95 -4.51
C ALA A 196 7.50 -8.46 -3.85
N LEU A 197 7.99 -9.18 -2.83
CA LEU A 197 9.30 -8.90 -2.22
C LEU A 197 10.43 -9.06 -3.24
N GLN A 198 10.45 -10.18 -3.98
CA GLN A 198 11.49 -10.43 -4.98
C GLN A 198 11.47 -9.37 -6.10
N ALA A 199 10.27 -9.02 -6.59
CA ALA A 199 10.10 -7.98 -7.59
C ALA A 199 10.57 -6.61 -7.08
N SER A 200 10.26 -6.26 -5.84
CA SER A 200 10.77 -5.01 -5.23
C SER A 200 12.30 -4.98 -5.16
N VAL A 201 12.92 -6.11 -4.79
CA VAL A 201 14.38 -6.24 -4.71
C VAL A 201 15.03 -6.10 -6.08
N THR A 202 14.42 -6.63 -7.14
CA THR A 202 14.94 -6.49 -8.50
C THR A 202 14.72 -5.09 -9.07
N MET A 203 13.57 -4.47 -8.82
CA MET A 203 13.29 -3.10 -9.26
C MET A 203 14.18 -2.05 -8.58
N THR A 204 14.58 -2.29 -7.32
CA THR A 204 15.51 -1.42 -6.58
C THR A 204 16.98 -1.71 -6.90
N ALA A 205 17.28 -2.83 -7.56
CA ALA A 205 18.64 -3.18 -7.95
C ALA A 205 19.20 -2.16 -8.95
N GLY A 206 20.32 -1.50 -8.59
CA GLY A 206 20.95 -0.45 -9.39
C GLY A 206 20.40 0.97 -9.17
N ARG A 207 19.35 1.14 -8.37
CA ARG A 207 18.69 2.44 -8.12
C ARG A 207 18.49 2.74 -6.63
N PHE A 208 19.33 2.17 -5.77
CA PHE A 208 19.26 2.33 -4.32
C PHE A 208 19.35 3.79 -3.87
N TRP A 209 20.30 4.56 -4.40
CA TRP A 209 20.55 5.96 -3.99
C TRP A 209 19.37 6.90 -4.28
N PRO A 210 18.73 6.89 -5.46
CA PRO A 210 17.51 7.66 -5.70
C PRO A 210 16.37 7.31 -4.75
N VAL A 211 16.15 6.01 -4.48
CA VAL A 211 15.08 5.57 -3.56
C VAL A 211 15.40 6.02 -2.14
N LEU A 212 16.63 5.80 -1.69
CA LEU A 212 17.07 6.20 -0.36
C LEU A 212 16.95 7.71 -0.16
N THR A 213 17.45 8.53 -1.09
CA THR A 213 17.40 9.99 -0.95
C THR A 213 15.96 10.52 -0.99
N CYS A 214 15.11 9.96 -1.84
CA CYS A 214 13.69 10.29 -1.88
C CYS A 214 13.00 9.90 -0.56
N LEU A 215 13.23 8.69 -0.07
CA LEU A 215 12.63 8.20 1.16
C LEU A 215 13.12 9.00 2.38
N LEU A 216 14.43 9.24 2.49
CA LEU A 216 15.01 10.07 3.56
C LEU A 216 14.52 11.52 3.50
N SER A 217 14.31 12.08 2.31
CA SER A 217 13.80 13.46 2.18
C SER A 217 12.41 13.64 2.78
N VAL A 218 11.63 12.55 2.89
CA VAL A 218 10.30 12.55 3.51
C VAL A 218 10.37 12.03 4.95
N LEU A 219 11.03 10.89 5.19
CA LEU A 219 11.08 10.28 6.52
C LEU A 219 11.89 11.09 7.53
N ALA A 220 13.02 11.69 7.14
CA ALA A 220 13.86 12.46 8.06
C ALA A 220 13.13 13.65 8.68
N PRO A 221 12.44 14.53 7.92
CA PRO A 221 11.67 15.62 8.54
C PRO A 221 10.48 15.11 9.34
N LEU A 222 9.86 13.98 8.95
CA LEU A 222 8.77 13.38 9.71
C LEU A 222 9.24 12.87 11.08
N TRP A 223 10.34 12.11 11.12
CA TRP A 223 10.92 11.63 12.37
C TRP A 223 11.40 12.78 13.26
N LEU A 224 11.93 13.85 12.67
CA LEU A 224 12.31 15.05 13.42
C LEU A 224 11.09 15.74 14.03
N LEU A 225 10.00 15.89 13.28
CA LEU A 225 8.75 16.42 13.81
C LEU A 225 8.24 15.55 14.94
N ASP A 226 8.15 14.23 14.73
CA ASP A 226 7.69 13.29 15.76
C ASP A 226 8.51 13.40 17.03
N ALA A 227 9.84 13.42 16.94
CA ALA A 227 10.73 13.56 18.10
C ALA A 227 10.52 14.89 18.86
N LEU A 228 10.23 15.98 18.15
CA LEU A 228 10.01 17.30 18.75
C LEU A 228 8.62 17.44 19.37
N THR A 229 7.62 16.74 18.83
CA THR A 229 6.21 16.86 19.25
C THR A 229 5.72 15.67 20.06
N THR A 230 6.59 14.73 20.45
CA THR A 230 6.19 13.55 21.23
C THR A 230 5.63 14.00 22.59
N PRO A 231 4.33 13.78 22.88
CA PRO A 231 3.75 14.19 24.15
C PRO A 231 4.21 13.26 25.29
N PRO A 232 4.21 13.76 26.55
CA PRO A 232 4.51 12.93 27.70
C PRO A 232 3.44 11.82 27.88
N PRO A 233 3.82 10.65 28.43
CA PRO A 233 2.96 9.48 28.54
C PRO A 233 1.70 9.69 29.42
N SER A 234 1.64 10.79 30.19
CA SER A 234 0.47 11.15 30.99
C SER A 234 -0.70 11.70 30.15
N GLN A 235 -0.48 12.10 28.90
CA GLN A 235 -1.47 12.79 28.06
C GLN A 235 -1.94 11.90 26.90
N THR A 236 -2.68 10.85 27.23
CA THR A 236 -3.17 9.83 26.27
C THR A 236 -3.89 10.41 25.07
N LEU A 237 -4.72 11.45 25.25
CA LEU A 237 -5.44 12.10 24.14
C LEU A 237 -4.49 12.77 23.15
N LEU A 238 -3.48 13.50 23.64
CA LEU A 238 -2.47 14.13 22.78
C LEU A 238 -1.65 13.07 22.05
N TRP A 239 -1.35 11.94 22.71
CA TRP A 239 -0.67 10.83 22.07
C TRP A 239 -1.49 10.27 20.91
N VAL A 240 -2.80 10.06 21.07
CA VAL A 240 -3.68 9.58 19.99
C VAL A 240 -3.73 10.57 18.81
N ILE A 241 -3.85 11.86 19.10
CA ILE A 241 -3.86 12.91 18.07
C ILE A 241 -2.52 12.90 17.34
N GLN A 242 -1.41 12.88 18.07
CA GLN A 242 -0.08 12.83 17.50
C GLN A 242 0.09 11.59 16.62
N GLN A 243 -0.22 10.39 17.11
CA GLN A 243 -0.11 9.15 16.33
C GLN A 243 -0.97 9.20 15.05
N SER A 244 -2.18 9.75 15.13
CA SER A 244 -3.06 9.90 13.97
C SER A 244 -2.48 10.88 12.94
N VAL A 245 -1.91 11.99 13.40
CA VAL A 245 -1.25 13.00 12.56
C VAL A 245 0.02 12.41 11.94
N SER A 246 0.90 11.79 12.72
CA SER A 246 2.12 11.14 12.27
C SER A 246 1.82 10.05 11.25
N GLY A 247 0.83 9.18 11.52
CA GLY A 247 0.38 8.17 10.58
C GLY A 247 -0.14 8.78 9.28
N PHE A 248 -0.97 9.83 9.36
CA PHE A 248 -1.47 10.54 8.17
C PHE A 248 -0.34 11.20 7.36
N LEU A 249 0.63 11.81 8.04
CA LEU A 249 1.83 12.37 7.43
C LEU A 249 2.69 11.28 6.80
N GLN A 250 2.78 10.09 7.40
CA GLN A 250 3.53 8.96 6.86
C GLN A 250 2.88 8.41 5.58
N LEU A 251 1.56 8.54 5.41
CA LEU A 251 0.89 8.23 4.13
C LEU A 251 1.39 9.11 2.99
N PHE A 252 1.86 10.33 3.28
CA PHE A 252 2.51 11.15 2.26
C PHE A 252 3.76 10.49 1.70
N ALA A 253 4.54 9.78 2.54
CA ALA A 253 5.68 8.99 2.08
C ALA A 253 5.23 7.88 1.10
N LEU A 254 4.08 7.25 1.35
CA LEU A 254 3.51 6.25 0.43
C LEU A 254 3.10 6.88 -0.92
N ILE A 255 2.54 8.10 -0.92
CA ILE A 255 2.20 8.84 -2.15
C ILE A 255 3.46 9.15 -2.97
N VAL A 256 4.51 9.64 -2.29
CA VAL A 256 5.81 9.94 -2.93
C VAL A 256 6.42 8.66 -3.50
N LEU A 257 6.39 7.57 -2.74
CA LEU A 257 6.90 6.27 -3.17
C LEU A 257 6.12 5.70 -4.36
N PHE A 258 4.78 5.86 -4.37
CA PHE A 258 3.93 5.50 -5.50
C PHE A 258 4.31 6.27 -6.77
N ARG A 259 4.55 7.59 -6.66
CA ARG A 259 5.01 8.41 -7.79
C ARG A 259 6.38 7.95 -8.30
N LEU A 260 7.30 7.65 -7.40
CA LEU A 260 8.63 7.13 -7.75
C LEU A 260 8.53 5.76 -8.44
N PHE A 261 7.64 4.89 -7.97
CA PHE A 261 7.37 3.58 -8.55
C PHE A 261 6.85 3.69 -9.99
N MET A 262 5.83 4.51 -10.23
CA MET A 262 5.26 4.72 -11.58
C MET A 262 6.32 5.24 -12.57
N LEU A 263 7.21 6.11 -12.10
CA LEU A 263 8.33 6.62 -12.89
C LEU A 263 9.32 5.49 -13.25
N PHE A 264 9.63 4.60 -12.30
CA PHE A 264 10.52 3.48 -12.54
C PHE A 264 9.95 2.41 -13.46
N GLU A 265 8.66 2.11 -13.33
CA GLU A 265 7.94 1.19 -14.21
C GLU A 265 7.94 1.72 -15.66
N THR A 266 7.73 3.03 -15.83
CA THR A 266 7.79 3.68 -17.16
C THR A 266 9.19 3.61 -17.78
N GLN A 267 10.24 3.77 -16.98
CA GLN A 267 11.63 3.69 -17.46
C GLN A 267 12.02 2.26 -17.82
N GLN A 268 11.59 1.27 -17.04
CA GLN A 268 11.85 -0.13 -17.31
C GLN A 268 11.16 -0.60 -18.61
N ASN A 269 9.96 -0.10 -18.90
CA ASN A 269 9.24 -0.44 -20.13
C ASN A 269 9.79 0.26 -21.39
N ARG A 270 10.77 1.17 -21.24
CA ARG A 270 11.46 1.87 -22.35
C ARG A 270 12.85 1.32 -22.64
N ALA A 271 13.38 0.45 -21.78
CA ALA A 271 14.67 -0.21 -21.93
C ALA A 271 14.49 -1.61 -22.53
#